data_AF-A0A938WZ67-F1
#
_entry.id   AF-A0A938WZ67-F1
#
_cell.length_a   1.000
_cell.length_b   1.000
_cell.length_c   1.000
_cell.angle_alpha   90.00
_cell.angle_beta   90.00
_cell.angle_gamma   90.00
#
_symmetry.space_group_name_H-M   'P 1'
#
loop_
_entity.id
_entity.type
_entity.pdbx_description
1 polymer ?
#
loop_
_entity_poly.entity_id
_entity_poly.type
_entity_poly.pdbx_seq_one_letter_code
_entity_poly.pdbx_strand_id
1 'polypeptide(L)' 'LWGLDAQAPIRFSHENPSVKLVYDDFFGNPLSERAEELLHTDHTAWSMPK' A
#
# COMPACT_ATOMS: atom_id res chain seq x y z
N LEU A 1 -1.03 -14.97 15.53
CA LEU A 1 -0.94 -14.04 14.39
C LEU A 1 0.31 -14.30 13.54
N TRP A 2 1.51 -14.38 14.13
CA TRP A 2 2.75 -14.71 13.40
C TRP A 2 2.72 -16.04 12.62
N GLY A 3 2.08 -17.09 13.18
CA GLY A 3 2.00 -18.39 12.51
C GLY A 3 1.23 -18.40 11.19
N LEU A 4 0.24 -17.51 11.04
CA LEU A 4 -0.51 -17.35 9.79
C LEU A 4 0.33 -16.64 8.72
N ASP A 5 1.11 -15.64 9.14
CA ASP A 5 2.03 -14.90 8.27
C ASP A 5 3.23 -15.76 7.83
N ALA A 6 3.69 -16.70 8.67
CA ALA A 6 4.75 -17.65 8.34
C ALA A 6 4.29 -18.74 7.36
N GLN A 7 3.00 -19.10 7.37
CA GLN A 7 2.41 -20.10 6.47
C GLN A 7 1.82 -19.48 5.20
N ALA A 8 1.78 -18.14 5.10
CA ALA A 8 1.25 -17.48 3.93
C ALA A 8 2.11 -17.79 2.69
N PRO A 9 1.51 -18.28 1.58
CA PRO A 9 2.24 -18.59 0.36
C PRO A 9 2.84 -17.34 -0.31
N ILE A 10 2.28 -16.17 -0.03
CA ILE A 10 2.81 -14.86 -0.45
C ILE A 10 3.04 -14.06 0.83
N ARG A 11 4.31 -13.80 1.15
CA ARG A 11 4.72 -13.03 2.33
C ARG A 11 5.07 -11.59 2.01
N PHE A 12 5.42 -11.30 0.77
CA PHE A 12 5.89 -9.98 0.37
C PHE A 12 4.83 -9.26 -0.46
N SER A 13 4.52 -8.01 -0.09
CA SER A 13 3.50 -7.22 -0.78
C SER A 13 3.83 -6.96 -2.25
N HIS A 14 5.12 -6.91 -2.62
CA HIS A 14 5.55 -6.76 -4.01
C HIS A 14 5.41 -8.05 -4.84
N GLU A 15 5.17 -9.20 -4.20
CA GLU A 15 4.86 -10.45 -4.88
C GLU A 15 3.35 -10.66 -5.05
N ASN A 16 2.53 -9.86 -4.36
CA ASN A 16 1.08 -9.98 -4.43
C ASN A 16 0.57 -9.54 -5.83
N PRO A 17 -0.05 -10.46 -6.61
CA PRO A 17 -0.49 -10.17 -7.96
C PRO A 17 -1.58 -9.08 -8.00
N SER A 18 -2.43 -8.99 -6.98
CA SER A 18 -3.46 -7.95 -6.89
C SER A 18 -2.85 -6.57 -6.69
N VAL A 19 -1.76 -6.47 -5.91
CA VAL A 19 -1.05 -5.21 -5.70
C VAL A 19 -0.38 -4.78 -7.01
N LYS A 20 0.31 -5.70 -7.69
CA LYS A 20 0.93 -5.43 -9.00
C LYS A 20 -0.08 -4.92 -10.03
N LEU A 21 -1.21 -5.62 -10.20
CA LEU A 21 -2.27 -5.22 -11.12
C LEU A 21 -2.80 -3.80 -10.84
N VAL A 22 -3.04 -3.47 -9.58
CA VAL A 22 -3.53 -2.14 -9.20
C VAL A 22 -2.51 -1.05 -9.50
N TYR A 23 -1.22 -1.33 -9.30
CA TYR A 23 -0.17 -0.41 -9.71
C TYR A 23 -0.08 -0.31 -11.24
N ASP A 24 -0.09 -1.42 -11.98
CA ASP A 24 0.04 -1.41 -13.44
C ASP A 24 -1.16 -0.72 -14.14
N ASP A 25 -2.40 -0.98 -13.70
CA ASP A 25 -3.62 -0.49 -14.36
C ASP A 25 -4.02 0.93 -13.95
N PHE A 26 -3.72 1.35 -12.71
CA PHE A 26 -4.31 2.56 -12.13
C PHE A 26 -3.27 3.59 -11.63
N PHE A 27 -2.28 3.15 -10.84
CA PHE A 27 -1.31 4.06 -10.22
C PHE A 27 -0.03 4.28 -11.05
N GLY A 28 0.25 3.42 -12.02
CA GLY A 28 1.49 3.35 -12.78
C GLY A 28 2.66 2.87 -11.92
N ASN A 29 3.35 3.81 -11.28
CA ASN A 29 4.56 3.54 -10.50
C ASN A 29 4.36 3.87 -9.01
N PRO A 30 5.11 3.24 -8.11
CA PRO A 30 5.21 3.68 -6.72
C PRO A 30 5.62 5.17 -6.67
N LEU A 31 5.06 5.93 -5.73
CA LEU A 31 5.30 7.38 -5.58
C LEU A 31 4.83 8.23 -6.78
N SER A 32 3.91 7.74 -7.61
CA SER A 32 3.23 8.60 -8.58
C SER A 32 2.34 9.62 -7.89
N GLU A 33 2.01 10.72 -8.57
CA GLU A 33 1.10 11.77 -8.07
C GLU A 33 -0.24 11.18 -7.56
N ARG A 34 -0.81 10.22 -8.29
CA ARG A 34 -2.03 9.50 -7.89
C ARG A 34 -1.83 8.63 -6.64
N ALA A 35 -0.67 8.01 -6.48
CA ALA A 35 -0.36 7.23 -5.29
C ALA A 35 -0.17 8.13 -4.07
N GLU A 36 0.45 9.30 -4.25
CA GLU A 36 0.57 10.33 -3.20
C GLU A 36 -0.79 10.82 -2.74
N GLU A 37 -1.69 11.16 -3.67
CA GLU A 37 -3.03 11.67 -3.36
C GLU A 37 -3.92 10.66 -2.64
N LEU A 38 -3.82 9.36 -2.96
CA LEU A 38 -4.76 8.34 -2.49
C LEU A 38 -4.20 7.44 -1.38
N LEU A 39 -2.90 7.21 -1.35
CA LEU A 39 -2.26 6.27 -0.42
C LEU A 39 -1.38 6.98 0.62
N HIS A 40 -0.98 8.23 0.38
CA HIS A 40 -0.22 9.03 1.34
C HIS A 40 -1.10 10.10 1.97
N THR A 41 -0.71 10.53 3.17
CA THR A 41 -1.42 11.55 3.92
C THR A 41 -0.40 12.35 4.72
N ASP A 42 -0.62 13.66 4.83
CA ASP A 42 0.23 14.51 5.63
C ASP A 42 -0.16 14.40 7.11
N HIS A 43 0.71 13.76 7.89
CA HIS A 43 0.54 13.60 9.32
C HIS A 43 0.48 14.93 10.09
N THR A 44 1.02 16.01 9.53
CA THR A 44 1.00 17.35 10.14
C THR A 44 -0.27 18.13 9.79
N ALA A 45 -0.91 17.81 8.66
CA ALA A 45 -2.24 18.31 8.33
C ALA A 45 -3.33 17.63 9.17
N TRP A 46 -3.04 16.47 9.75
CA TRP A 46 -3.94 15.80 10.66
C TRP A 46 -3.92 16.43 12.06
N SER A 47 -4.82 17.39 12.26
CA SER A 47 -5.19 17.87 13.58
C SER A 47 -5.92 16.76 14.34
N MET A 48 -5.21 16.02 15.19
CA MET A 48 -5.82 15.11 16.16
C MET A 48 -6.78 15.90 17.07
N PRO A 49 -8.09 15.61 17.08
CA PRO A 49 -8.98 16.18 18.08
C PRO A 49 -8.54 15.69 19.47
N LYS A 50 -8.41 16.63 20.41
CA LYS A 50 -8.13 16.34 21.82
C LYS A 50 -9.31 15.65 22.50
#